data_AF-A0A564W6E8-F1
#
_entry.id   AF-A0A564W6E8-F1
#
_cell.length_a   1.000
_cell.length_b   1.000
_cell.length_c   1.000
_cell.angle_alpha   90.00
_cell.angle_beta   90.00
_cell.angle_gamma   90.00
#
_symmetry.space_group_name_H-M   'P 1'
#
loop_
_entity.id
_entity.type
_entity.pdbx_description
1 polymer ?
#
loop_
_entity_poly.entity_id
_entity_poly.type
_entity_poly.pdbx_seq_one_letter_code
_entity_poly.pdbx_strand_id
1 'polypeptide(L)'
;MTERTRKHPVQFYLSDDEQYILDEKFRLSKMRSKSAFLRKLVLYGFVYDVDYSHIREMNALLGNISGNLNQIAKRVNTTNTIYKKDMEDIKELMDQIWQSQKSIVLKQPLIKQ
;
A
#
# COMPACT_ATOMS: atom_id res chain seq x y z
N MET A 1 -9.94 -45.77 18.18
CA MET A 1 -9.99 -44.41 17.58
C MET A 1 -8.97 -44.37 16.46
N THR A 2 -9.40 -44.10 15.23
CA THR A 2 -8.52 -44.04 14.06
C THR A 2 -7.55 -42.86 14.18
N GLU A 3 -6.26 -43.08 13.89
CA GLU A 3 -5.28 -41.99 13.90
C GLU A 3 -5.68 -40.88 12.91
N ARG A 4 -5.65 -39.63 13.38
CA ARG A 4 -5.89 -38.47 12.53
C ARG A 4 -4.67 -38.24 11.66
N THR A 5 -4.88 -38.10 10.35
CA THR A 5 -3.84 -37.70 9.40
C THR A 5 -3.30 -36.28 9.65
N ARG A 6 -4.12 -35.40 10.25
CA ARG A 6 -3.76 -34.01 10.57
C ARG A 6 -3.61 -33.84 12.08
N LYS A 7 -2.36 -33.82 12.55
CA LYS A 7 -2.00 -33.88 13.98
C LYS A 7 -1.81 -32.51 14.64
N HIS A 8 -1.48 -31.47 13.87
CA HIS A 8 -1.17 -30.13 14.39
C HIS A 8 -2.38 -29.18 14.31
N PRO A 9 -2.95 -28.72 15.44
CA PRO A 9 -3.96 -27.67 15.45
C PRO A 9 -3.33 -26.27 15.28
N VAL A 10 -4.07 -25.36 14.64
CA VAL A 10 -3.73 -23.93 14.54
C VAL A 10 -4.95 -23.14 14.99
N GLN A 11 -4.77 -22.18 15.88
CA GLN A 11 -5.82 -21.33 16.45
C GLN A 11 -5.42 -19.86 16.37
N PHE A 12 -6.37 -19.01 15.99
CA PHE A 12 -6.27 -17.56 16.02
C PHE A 12 -7.62 -16.97 16.42
N TYR A 13 -7.60 -15.79 17.02
CA TYR A 13 -8.80 -15.07 17.45
C TYR A 13 -9.11 -13.98 16.44
N LEU A 14 -10.39 -13.76 16.17
CA LEU A 14 -10.88 -12.74 15.26
C LEU A 14 -11.78 -11.78 16.03
N SER A 15 -11.69 -10.49 15.69
CA SER A 15 -12.74 -9.53 16.00
C SER A 15 -14.01 -9.81 15.21
N ASP A 16 -15.11 -9.16 15.56
CA ASP A 16 -16.40 -9.34 14.89
C ASP A 16 -16.32 -9.01 13.38
N ASP A 17 -15.59 -7.95 13.00
CA ASP A 17 -15.39 -7.55 11.61
C ASP A 17 -14.57 -8.58 10.82
N GLU A 18 -13.49 -9.09 11.41
CA GLU A 18 -12.66 -10.12 10.78
C GLU A 18 -13.43 -11.44 10.62
N GLN A 19 -14.28 -11.78 11.59
CA GLN A 19 -15.16 -12.95 11.53
C GLN A 19 -16.20 -12.80 10.40
N TYR A 20 -16.80 -11.61 10.26
CA TYR A 20 -17.72 -11.31 9.16
C TYR A 20 -17.03 -11.47 7.79
N ILE A 21 -15.84 -10.91 7.62
CA ILE A 21 -15.05 -11.02 6.38
C ILE A 21 -14.73 -12.49 6.07
N LEU A 22 -14.34 -13.28 7.08
CA LEU A 22 -14.06 -14.70 6.91
C LEU A 22 -15.30 -15.46 6.43
N ASP A 23 -16.45 -15.16 7.00
CA ASP A 23 -17.71 -15.85 6.69
C ASP A 23 -18.20 -15.53 5.27
N GLU A 24 -18.09 -14.28 4.84
CA GLU A 24 -18.40 -13.90 3.46
C GLU A 24 -17.45 -14.56 2.45
N LYS A 25 -16.14 -14.56 2.72
CA LYS A 25 -15.16 -15.26 1.86
C LYS A 25 -15.43 -16.76 1.81
N PHE A 26 -15.77 -17.38 2.94
CA PHE A 26 -16.12 -18.79 2.99
C PHE A 26 -17.40 -19.08 2.18
N ARG A 27 -18.45 -18.26 2.33
CA ARG A 27 -19.70 -18.36 1.57
C ARG A 27 -19.44 -18.33 0.07
N LEU A 28 -18.62 -17.37 -0.39
CA LEU A 28 -18.24 -17.22 -1.78
C LEU A 28 -17.38 -18.38 -2.31
N SER A 29 -16.57 -19.01 -1.46
CA SER A 29 -15.72 -20.14 -1.85
C SER A 29 -16.50 -21.40 -2.23
N LYS A 30 -17.77 -21.52 -1.81
CA LYS A 30 -18.63 -22.72 -1.98
C LYS A 30 -18.01 -24.02 -1.44
N MET A 31 -17.05 -23.92 -0.52
CA MET A 31 -16.40 -25.09 0.06
C MET A 31 -17.24 -25.71 1.19
N ARG A 32 -17.11 -27.01 1.38
CA ARG A 32 -17.92 -27.77 2.36
C ARG A 32 -17.60 -27.50 3.83
N SER A 33 -16.42 -26.94 4.13
CA SER A 33 -16.03 -26.63 5.51
C SER A 33 -15.08 -25.44 5.59
N LYS A 34 -15.24 -24.61 6.63
CA LYS A 34 -14.33 -23.50 6.93
C LYS A 34 -12.89 -23.98 7.08
N SER A 35 -12.65 -25.13 7.72
CA SER A 35 -11.31 -25.69 7.86
C SER A 35 -10.68 -26.12 6.52
N ALA A 36 -11.47 -26.61 5.56
CA ALA A 36 -10.94 -26.91 4.22
C ALA A 36 -10.63 -25.62 3.46
N PHE A 37 -11.50 -24.61 3.58
CA PHE A 37 -11.28 -23.29 2.99
C PHE A 37 -10.01 -22.61 3.53
N LEU A 38 -9.90 -22.48 4.84
CA LEU A 38 -8.72 -21.90 5.50
C LEU A 38 -7.45 -22.68 5.16
N ARG A 39 -7.48 -24.01 5.19
CA ARG A 39 -6.32 -24.82 4.81
C ARG A 39 -5.93 -24.61 3.35
N LYS A 40 -6.90 -24.53 2.44
CA LYS A 40 -6.62 -24.28 1.03
C LYS A 40 -5.99 -22.89 0.83
N LEU A 41 -6.53 -21.89 1.52
CA LEU A 41 -6.03 -20.52 1.47
C LEU A 41 -4.62 -20.39 2.06
N VAL A 42 -4.32 -21.05 3.18
CA VAL A 42 -3.01 -20.97 3.83
C VAL A 42 -1.94 -21.81 3.11
N LEU A 43 -2.29 -23.01 2.61
CA LEU A 43 -1.31 -23.89 1.96
C LEU A 43 -1.07 -23.58 0.49
N TYR A 44 -2.09 -23.08 -0.23
CA TYR A 44 -2.02 -22.83 -1.67
C TYR A 44 -2.26 -21.36 -2.03
N GLY A 45 -2.48 -20.50 -1.03
CA GLY A 45 -2.43 -19.06 -1.26
C GLY A 45 -1.01 -18.66 -1.63
N PHE A 46 -0.89 -17.76 -2.61
CA PHE A 46 0.40 -17.17 -2.93
C PHE A 46 0.81 -16.23 -1.79
N VAL A 47 2.00 -16.47 -1.24
CA VAL A 47 2.65 -15.51 -0.34
C VAL A 47 3.50 -14.61 -1.21
N TYR A 48 3.09 -13.37 -1.36
CA TYR A 48 3.88 -12.34 -2.04
C TYR A 48 4.65 -11.55 -0.99
N ASP A 49 5.96 -11.47 -1.16
CA ASP A 49 6.75 -10.43 -0.51
C ASP A 49 6.68 -9.20 -1.39
N VAL A 50 5.94 -8.18 -0.96
CA VAL A 50 5.79 -6.94 -1.70
C VAL A 50 6.72 -5.92 -1.05
N ASP A 51 7.83 -5.64 -1.72
CA ASP A 51 8.75 -4.61 -1.27
C ASP A 51 8.19 -3.20 -1.54
N TYR A 52 7.76 -2.53 -0.48
CA TYR A 52 7.26 -1.15 -0.52
C TYR A 52 8.34 -0.09 -0.29
N SER A 53 9.64 -0.45 -0.27
CA SER A 53 10.78 0.46 -0.08
C SER A 53 10.69 1.69 -0.99
N HIS A 54 10.41 1.48 -2.26
CA HIS A 54 10.31 2.53 -3.29
C HIS A 54 9.17 3.53 -3.03
N ILE A 55 8.03 3.09 -2.47
CA ILE A 55 6.92 3.98 -2.09
C ILE A 55 7.30 4.80 -0.85
N ARG A 56 8.01 4.20 0.10
CA ARG A 56 8.51 4.91 1.28
C ARG A 56 9.51 6.00 0.91
N GLU A 57 10.42 5.71 -0.01
CA GLU A 57 11.37 6.69 -0.56
C GLU A 57 10.64 7.86 -1.24
N MET A 58 9.61 7.58 -2.04
CA MET A 58 8.78 8.63 -2.66
C MET A 58 8.13 9.53 -1.61
N ASN A 59 7.52 8.96 -0.58
CA ASN A 59 6.84 9.74 0.44
C ASN A 59 7.81 10.68 1.17
N ALA A 60 9.06 10.26 1.38
CA ALA A 60 10.10 11.11 1.93
C ALA A 60 10.45 12.28 0.97
N LEU A 61 10.61 12.00 -0.33
CA LEU A 61 10.84 13.04 -1.34
C LEU A 61 9.68 14.04 -1.43
N LEU A 62 8.43 13.55 -1.43
CA LEU A 62 7.24 14.39 -1.42
C LEU A 62 7.16 15.26 -0.17
N GLY A 63 7.56 14.74 0.99
CA GLY A 63 7.66 15.52 2.23
C GLY A 63 8.65 16.69 2.11
N ASN A 64 9.82 16.45 1.51
CA ASN A 64 10.81 17.51 1.26
C ASN A 64 10.28 18.57 0.28
N ILE A 65 9.63 18.15 -0.80
CA ILE A 65 9.02 19.05 -1.80
C ILE A 65 7.90 19.89 -1.16
N SER A 66 7.06 19.28 -0.32
CA SER A 66 6.01 19.99 0.44
C SER A 66 6.62 21.05 1.36
N GLY A 67 7.74 20.73 2.02
CA GLY A 67 8.50 21.69 2.82
C GLY A 67 8.98 22.89 2.01
N ASN A 68 9.58 22.66 0.84
CA ASN A 68 10.05 23.72 -0.05
C ASN A 68 8.90 24.59 -0.56
N LEU A 69 7.78 23.98 -0.96
CA LEU A 69 6.59 24.71 -1.39
C LEU A 69 6.01 25.59 -0.26
N ASN A 70 6.02 25.09 0.98
CA ASN A 70 5.59 25.86 2.14
C ASN A 70 6.49 27.08 2.42
N GLN A 71 7.79 26.99 2.13
CA GLN A 71 8.70 28.14 2.23
C GLN A 71 8.35 29.22 1.20
N ILE A 72 8.07 28.82 -0.05
CA ILE A 72 7.60 29.72 -1.10
C ILE A 72 6.28 30.38 -0.69
N ALA A 73 5.32 29.59 -0.18
CA ALA A 73 4.04 30.10 0.30
C ALA A 73 4.21 31.13 1.42
N LYS A 74 5.07 30.87 2.42
CA LYS A 74 5.39 31.82 3.48
C LYS A 74 6.01 33.12 2.94
N ARG A 75 6.95 33.02 2.00
CA ARG A 75 7.60 34.17 1.36
C ARG A 75 6.59 35.03 0.61
N VAL A 76 5.73 34.42 -0.20
CA VAL A 76 4.67 35.11 -0.95
C VAL A 76 3.68 35.78 0.00
N ASN A 77 3.22 35.08 1.05
CA ASN A 77 2.29 35.64 2.03
C ASN A 77 2.88 36.81 2.83
N THR A 78 4.20 36.83 3.05
CA THR A 78 4.89 37.89 3.80
C THR A 78 5.17 39.12 2.93
N THR A 79 5.59 38.91 1.69
CA THR A 79 5.95 39.99 0.76
C THR A 79 4.77 40.51 -0.04
N ASN A 80 3.64 39.79 -0.01
CA ASN A 80 2.44 40.02 -0.81
C ASN A 80 2.75 40.18 -2.32
N THR A 81 3.86 39.60 -2.77
CA THR A 81 4.40 39.74 -4.13
C THR A 81 4.87 38.36 -4.59
N ILE A 82 4.55 38.01 -5.83
CA ILE A 82 5.03 36.77 -6.45
C ILE A 82 6.18 37.14 -7.39
N TYR A 83 7.37 36.64 -7.11
CA TYR A 83 8.53 36.83 -7.97
C TYR A 83 8.56 35.76 -9.07
N LYS A 84 9.16 36.10 -10.21
CA LYS A 84 9.40 35.14 -11.29
C LYS A 84 10.15 33.89 -10.79
N LYS A 85 11.08 34.08 -9.85
CA LYS A 85 11.84 32.99 -9.24
C LYS A 85 10.96 32.02 -8.44
N ASP A 86 9.92 32.51 -7.74
CA ASP A 86 8.93 31.64 -7.07
C ASP A 86 8.25 30.69 -8.08
N MET A 87 7.88 31.23 -9.24
CA MET A 87 7.23 30.46 -10.31
C MET A 87 8.19 29.45 -10.97
N GLU A 88 9.47 29.80 -11.10
CA GLU A 88 10.51 28.89 -11.58
C GLU A 88 10.75 27.74 -10.58
N ASP A 89 10.86 28.06 -9.28
CA ASP A 89 11.05 27.07 -8.22
C ASP A 89 9.86 26.10 -8.15
N ILE A 90 8.62 26.60 -8.25
CA ILE A 90 7.42 25.77 -8.28
C ILE A 90 7.42 24.81 -9.49
N LYS A 91 7.83 25.28 -10.68
CA LYS A 91 7.92 24.43 -11.87
C LYS A 91 8.93 23.31 -11.68
N GLU A 92 10.09 23.63 -11.13
CA GLU A 92 11.13 22.62 -10.85
C GLU A 92 10.66 21.58 -9.84
N LEU A 93 9.99 22.00 -8.77
CA LEU A 93 9.38 21.08 -7.79
C LEU A 93 8.31 20.19 -8.43
N MET A 94 7.49 20.72 -9.34
CA MET A 94 6.50 19.92 -10.08
C MET A 94 7.15 18.89 -11.00
N ASP A 95 8.24 19.23 -11.68
CA ASP A 95 8.99 18.27 -12.50
C ASP A 95 9.60 17.16 -11.65
N GLN A 96 10.12 17.47 -10.45
CA GLN A 96 10.63 16.46 -9.52
C GLN A 96 9.54 15.50 -9.04
N ILE A 97 8.33 16.01 -8.76
CA ILE A 97 7.16 15.17 -8.43
C ILE A 97 6.84 14.26 -9.61
N TRP A 98 6.77 14.80 -10.84
CA TRP A 98 6.44 14.03 -12.03
C TRP A 98 7.44 12.90 -12.29
N GLN A 99 8.74 13.17 -12.21
CA GLN A 99 9.77 12.14 -12.38
C GLN A 99 9.69 11.05 -11.30
N SER A 100 9.45 11.46 -10.04
CA SER A 100 9.30 10.53 -8.93
C SER A 100 8.10 9.60 -9.15
N GLN A 101 6.93 10.15 -9.48
CA GLN A 101 5.71 9.38 -9.77
C GLN A 101 5.91 8.42 -10.95
N LYS A 102 6.49 8.91 -12.05
CA LYS A 102 6.78 8.09 -13.24
C LYS A 102 7.66 6.89 -12.89
N SER A 103 8.69 7.08 -12.07
CA SER A 103 9.59 6.01 -11.66
C SER A 103 8.89 4.89 -10.88
N ILE A 104 7.84 5.21 -10.13
CA ILE A 104 7.11 4.26 -9.28
C ILE A 104 6.11 3.47 -10.08
N VAL A 105 5.37 4.14 -10.97
CA VAL A 105 4.46 3.46 -11.90
C VAL A 105 5.22 2.43 -12.74
N LEU A 106 6.46 2.73 -13.13
CA LEU A 106 7.33 1.79 -13.85
C LEU A 106 7.83 0.63 -13.00
N LYS A 107 8.02 0.83 -11.69
CA LYS A 107 8.48 -0.20 -10.73
C LYS A 107 7.34 -1.08 -10.21
N GLN A 108 6.10 -0.67 -10.42
CA GLN A 108 4.95 -1.42 -9.94
C GLN A 108 4.92 -2.79 -10.65
N PRO A 109 4.86 -3.91 -9.90
CA PRO A 109 4.77 -5.22 -10.52
C PRO A 109 3.49 -5.26 -11.36
N LEU A 110 3.63 -5.45 -12.67
CA LEU A 110 2.52 -5.73 -13.55
C LEU A 110 1.94 -7.08 -13.13
N ILE A 111 0.96 -7.05 -12.22
CA ILE A 111 0.12 -8.22 -11.94
C ILE A 111 -0.72 -8.42 -13.21
N LYS A 112 -0.14 -9.07 -14.22
CA LYS A 112 -0.90 -9.63 -15.33
C LYS A 112 -1.71 -10.78 -14.75
N GLN A 113 -3.03 -10.57 -14.68
CA GLN A 113 -4.00 -11.62 -14.38
C GLN A 113 -3.97 -12.70 -15.45
#